data_AF-A0A9P6ZP60-F1
#
_entry.id   AF-A0A9P6ZP60-F1
#
_cell.length_a   1.000
_cell.length_b   1.000
_cell.length_c   1.000
_cell.angle_alpha   90.00
_cell.angle_beta   90.00
_cell.angle_gamma   90.00
#
_symmetry.space_group_name_H-M   'P 1'
#
loop_
_entity.id
_entity.type
_entity.pdbx_description
1 polymer ?
#
loop_
_entity_poly.entity_id
_entity_poly.type
_entity_poly.pdbx_seq_one_letter_code
_entity_poly.pdbx_strand_id
1 'polypeptide(L)'
;MTIYYSLTFLLLAAEMVTFCLLVSPLPFTVRKKLFRFLSESPIIAKVAYGLKISFIFVGILFLDALQRMFRVTAETEMAKTGGQGMHDVRTETNFAARKFYAQRNTYLTGFCLFLSLVLTRTFSIILDLIHTQEEYAKLKKVVGAGAKGDQSKQIEELKKKLAASEAKDRDFANLKKQAAQQAAEFDRLASKYNEATGTVSDKKSD
;
A
#
# COMPACT_ATOMS: atom_id res chain seq x y z
N MET A 1 -4.08 11.63 -44.27
CA MET A 1 -4.98 11.46 -43.10
C MET A 1 -5.40 12.83 -42.62
N THR A 2 -6.66 13.02 -42.28
CA THR A 2 -7.14 14.30 -41.75
C THR A 2 -6.42 14.66 -40.45
N ILE A 3 -6.13 15.95 -40.26
CA ILE A 3 -5.26 16.48 -39.18
C ILE A 3 -5.73 16.01 -37.80
N TYR A 4 -7.04 15.96 -37.57
CA TYR A 4 -7.63 15.50 -36.32
C TYR A 4 -7.30 14.03 -35.99
N TYR A 5 -7.27 13.12 -36.98
CA TYR A 5 -6.88 11.72 -36.72
C TYR A 5 -5.39 11.56 -36.43
N SER A 6 -4.55 12.41 -37.01
CA SER A 6 -3.12 12.44 -36.68
C SER A 6 -2.89 12.90 -35.24
N LEU A 7 -3.68 13.86 -34.78
CA LEU A 7 -3.63 14.36 -33.40
C LEU A 7 -4.11 13.28 -32.41
N THR A 8 -5.21 12.57 -32.71
CA THR A 8 -5.67 11.45 -31.88
C THR A 8 -4.65 10.31 -31.83
N PHE A 9 -3.93 10.05 -32.93
CA PHE A 9 -2.86 9.05 -32.94
C PHE A 9 -1.69 9.45 -32.04
N LEU A 10 -1.25 10.71 -32.10
CA LEU A 10 -0.18 11.21 -31.23
C LEU A 10 -0.59 11.17 -29.76
N LEU A 11 -1.85 11.52 -29.48
CA LEU A 11 -2.43 11.41 -28.14
C LEU A 11 -2.42 9.96 -27.64
N LEU A 12 -2.92 9.03 -28.45
CA LEU A 12 -2.90 7.59 -28.14
C LEU A 12 -1.47 7.08 -27.87
N ALA A 13 -0.50 7.48 -28.70
CA ALA A 13 0.90 7.10 -28.51
C ALA A 13 1.46 7.63 -27.17
N ALA A 14 1.16 8.88 -26.83
CA ALA A 14 1.56 9.48 -25.56
C ALA A 14 0.89 8.78 -24.36
N GLU A 15 -0.40 8.43 -24.48
CA GLU A 15 -1.12 7.67 -23.46
C GLU A 15 -0.53 6.27 -23.29
N MET A 16 -0.11 5.60 -24.38
CA MET A 16 0.50 4.27 -24.31
C MET A 16 1.85 4.31 -23.59
N VAL A 17 2.70 5.27 -23.92
CA VAL A 17 3.97 5.47 -23.22
C VAL A 17 3.72 5.75 -21.74
N THR A 18 2.78 6.64 -21.43
CA THR A 18 2.42 6.97 -20.04
C THR A 18 1.90 5.76 -19.29
N PHE A 19 1.02 4.96 -19.90
CA PHE A 19 0.47 3.74 -19.32
C PHE A 19 1.57 2.70 -19.04
N CYS A 20 2.47 2.45 -19.99
CA CYS A 20 3.61 1.55 -19.81
C CYS A 20 4.53 2.00 -18.67
N LEU A 21 4.83 3.30 -18.59
CA LEU A 21 5.62 3.87 -17.49
C LEU A 21 4.91 3.71 -16.14
N LEU A 22 3.59 3.85 -16.12
CA LEU A 22 2.78 3.82 -14.92
C LEU A 22 2.54 2.39 -14.39
N VAL A 23 2.43 1.41 -15.29
CA VAL A 23 2.28 -0.02 -14.98
C VAL A 23 3.61 -0.70 -14.66
N SER A 24 4.73 -0.14 -15.14
CA SER A 24 6.07 -0.65 -14.85
C SER A 24 6.25 -0.94 -13.34
N PRO A 25 6.73 -2.14 -12.97
CA PRO A 25 6.94 -2.52 -11.58
C PRO A 25 8.09 -1.72 -10.97
N LEU A 26 7.80 -0.50 -10.51
CA LEU A 26 8.77 0.36 -9.85
C LEU A 26 8.84 0.06 -8.35
N PRO A 27 10.04 0.04 -7.75
CA PRO A 27 10.20 -0.12 -6.30
C PRO A 27 9.51 1.03 -5.56
N PHE A 28 8.91 0.72 -4.41
CA PHE A 28 8.01 1.59 -3.64
C PHE A 28 8.55 3.02 -3.43
N THR A 29 9.85 3.17 -3.15
CA THR A 29 10.50 4.48 -2.94
C THR A 29 10.50 5.35 -4.19
N VAL A 30 10.74 4.74 -5.36
CA VAL A 30 10.76 5.44 -6.65
C VAL A 30 9.35 5.80 -7.07
N ARG A 31 8.40 4.85 -6.93
CA ARG A 31 6.99 5.09 -7.19
C ARG A 31 6.46 6.24 -6.33
N LYS A 32 6.76 6.26 -5.04
CA LYS A 32 6.37 7.36 -4.14
C LYS A 32 6.92 8.72 -4.60
N LYS A 33 8.22 8.81 -4.91
CA LYS A 33 8.82 10.07 -5.37
C LYS A 33 8.23 10.53 -6.71
N LEU A 34 8.07 9.61 -7.65
CA LEU A 34 7.51 9.89 -8.97
C LEU A 34 6.06 10.37 -8.84
N PHE A 35 5.21 9.66 -8.11
CA PHE A 35 3.79 10.01 -7.96
C PHE A 35 3.57 11.26 -7.11
N ARG A 36 4.40 11.48 -6.09
CA ARG A 36 4.37 12.74 -5.34
C ARG A 36 4.77 13.91 -6.24
N PHE A 37 5.79 13.76 -7.08
CA PHE A 37 6.13 14.76 -8.09
C PHE A 37 5.00 14.95 -9.12
N LEU A 38 4.34 13.87 -9.57
CA LEU A 38 3.17 13.94 -10.45
C LEU A 38 1.99 14.67 -9.80
N SER A 39 1.74 14.45 -8.51
CA SER A 39 0.59 15.02 -7.81
C SER A 39 0.83 16.44 -7.29
N GLU A 40 2.08 16.79 -6.96
CA GLU A 40 2.44 18.08 -6.34
C GLU A 40 2.83 19.13 -7.40
N SER A 41 3.19 18.69 -8.61
CA SER A 41 3.53 19.61 -9.71
C SER A 41 2.29 20.28 -10.32
N PRO A 42 2.19 21.62 -10.28
CA PRO A 42 1.07 22.35 -10.87
C PRO A 42 1.01 22.20 -12.40
N ILE A 43 2.13 21.86 -13.03
CA ILE A 43 2.20 21.57 -14.47
C ILE A 43 1.41 20.30 -14.78
N ILE A 44 1.53 19.28 -13.95
CA ILE A 44 0.91 17.97 -14.17
C ILE A 44 -0.59 18.03 -13.88
N ALA A 45 -1.01 18.87 -12.93
CA ALA A 45 -2.43 19.19 -12.74
C ALA A 45 -3.06 19.84 -13.98
N LYS A 46 -2.35 20.78 -14.64
CA LYS A 46 -2.81 21.39 -15.90
C LYS A 46 -2.85 20.38 -17.05
N VAL A 47 -1.84 19.50 -17.15
CA VAL A 47 -1.82 18.42 -18.15
C VAL A 47 -2.96 17.44 -17.93
N ALA A 48 -3.24 17.03 -16.69
CA ALA A 48 -4.37 16.16 -16.35
C ALA A 48 -5.71 16.81 -16.70
N TYR A 49 -5.86 18.12 -16.47
CA TYR A 49 -7.05 18.86 -16.90
C TYR A 49 -7.17 18.92 -18.43
N GLY A 50 -6.06 19.15 -19.14
CA GLY A 50 -6.00 19.07 -20.60
C GLY A 50 -6.36 17.70 -21.16
N LEU A 51 -5.92 16.61 -20.50
CA LEU A 51 -6.30 15.23 -20.85
C LEU A 51 -7.80 14.99 -20.66
N LYS A 52 -8.42 15.51 -19.58
CA LYS A 52 -9.87 15.43 -19.38
C LYS A 52 -10.66 16.15 -20.47
N ILE A 53 -10.21 17.35 -20.88
CA ILE A 53 -10.84 18.07 -22.00
C ILE A 53 -10.65 17.29 -23.31
N SER A 54 -9.44 16.78 -23.54
CA SER A 54 -9.14 15.99 -24.73
C SER A 54 -10.00 14.73 -24.80
N PHE A 55 -10.29 14.10 -23.67
CA PHE A 55 -11.19 12.93 -23.60
C PHE A 55 -12.59 13.23 -24.16
N ILE A 56 -13.18 14.37 -23.80
CA ILE A 56 -14.49 14.78 -24.33
C ILE A 56 -14.41 14.99 -25.86
N PHE A 57 -13.34 15.62 -26.33
CA PHE A 57 -13.13 15.87 -27.75
C PHE A 57 -12.95 14.58 -28.56
N VAL A 58 -12.14 13.64 -28.07
CA VAL A 58 -12.00 12.31 -28.67
C VAL A 58 -13.33 11.55 -28.61
N GLY A 59 -14.13 11.75 -27.55
CA GLY A 59 -15.48 11.21 -27.40
C GLY A 59 -16.40 11.63 -28.55
N ILE A 60 -16.41 12.93 -28.86
CA ILE A 60 -17.18 13.48 -29.99
C ILE A 60 -16.66 12.93 -31.32
N LEU A 61 -15.33 12.91 -31.52
CA LEU A 61 -14.72 12.35 -32.74
C LEU A 61 -14.99 10.85 -32.90
N PHE A 62 -15.10 10.10 -31.81
CA PHE A 62 -15.45 8.69 -31.83
C PHE A 62 -16.90 8.49 -32.26
N LEU A 63 -17.84 9.27 -31.73
CA LEU A 63 -19.24 9.22 -32.17
C LEU A 63 -19.39 9.61 -33.64
N ASP A 64 -18.69 10.65 -34.10
CA ASP A 64 -18.64 11.02 -35.53
C ASP A 64 -18.07 9.89 -36.38
N ALA A 65 -16.93 9.30 -35.97
CA ALA A 65 -16.32 8.19 -36.67
C ALA A 65 -17.23 6.95 -36.70
N LEU A 66 -17.94 6.64 -35.62
CA LEU A 66 -18.93 5.57 -35.57
C LEU A 66 -20.09 5.80 -36.53
N GLN A 67 -20.69 7.00 -36.51
CA GLN A 67 -21.77 7.36 -37.41
C GLN A 67 -21.33 7.26 -38.88
N ARG A 68 -20.14 7.79 -39.20
CA ARG A 68 -19.56 7.68 -40.54
C ARG A 68 -19.28 6.21 -40.92
N MET A 69 -18.76 5.39 -40.00
CA MET A 69 -18.50 3.98 -40.24
C MET A 69 -19.79 3.20 -40.52
N PHE A 70 -20.84 3.42 -39.74
CA PHE A 70 -22.14 2.79 -39.97
C PHE A 70 -22.75 3.22 -41.30
N ARG A 71 -22.71 4.52 -41.63
CA ARG A 71 -23.17 5.02 -42.92
C ARG A 71 -22.42 4.40 -44.10
N VAL A 72 -21.09 4.41 -44.07
CA VAL A 72 -20.26 3.83 -45.14
C VAL A 72 -20.46 2.31 -45.25
N THR A 73 -20.67 1.63 -44.12
CA THR A 73 -20.94 0.19 -44.11
C THR A 73 -22.31 -0.11 -44.74
N ALA A 74 -23.35 0.65 -44.39
CA ALA A 74 -24.67 0.52 -44.98
C ALA A 74 -24.67 0.84 -46.48
N GLU A 75 -23.99 1.91 -46.91
CA GLU A 75 -23.82 2.25 -48.34
C GLU A 75 -23.11 1.12 -49.11
N THR A 76 -22.08 0.50 -48.50
CA THR A 76 -21.36 -0.64 -49.11
C THR A 76 -22.23 -1.90 -49.18
N GLU A 77 -23.10 -2.11 -48.19
CA GLU A 77 -23.97 -3.28 -48.13
C GLU A 77 -25.14 -3.16 -49.10
N MET A 78 -25.80 -2.00 -49.16
CA MET A 78 -26.84 -1.69 -50.15
C MET A 78 -26.32 -1.77 -51.59
N ALA A 79 -25.08 -1.34 -51.84
CA ALA A 79 -24.45 -1.49 -53.16
C ALA A 79 -24.20 -2.96 -53.54
N LYS A 80 -24.06 -3.87 -52.56
CA LYS A 80 -23.91 -5.31 -52.80
C LYS A 80 -25.22 -6.04 -53.01
N THR A 81 -26.30 -5.65 -52.33
CA THR A 81 -27.63 -6.30 -52.42
C THR A 81 -28.59 -5.65 -53.43
N GLY A 82 -28.38 -4.39 -53.81
CA GLY A 82 -29.32 -3.57 -54.59
C GLY A 82 -29.42 -3.82 -56.10
N GLY A 83 -28.80 -4.87 -56.66
CA GLY A 83 -29.04 -5.34 -58.03
C GLY A 83 -28.68 -4.41 -59.20
N GLN A 84 -28.34 -3.14 -58.98
CA GLN A 84 -27.85 -2.23 -60.03
C GLN A 84 -26.33 -2.34 -60.17
N GLY A 85 -25.90 -3.33 -60.96
CA GLY A 85 -24.69 -3.27 -61.78
C GLY A 85 -23.41 -2.83 -61.07
N MET A 86 -22.91 -3.63 -60.13
CA MET A 86 -21.50 -3.55 -59.75
C MET A 86 -20.63 -4.24 -60.81
N HIS A 87 -20.62 -3.68 -62.02
CA HIS A 87 -19.88 -4.20 -63.18
C HIS A 87 -18.48 -3.61 -63.33
N ASP A 88 -18.06 -2.73 -62.41
CA ASP A 88 -16.74 -2.11 -62.45
C ASP A 88 -15.95 -2.42 -61.17
N VAL A 89 -14.92 -3.25 -61.31
CA VAL A 89 -13.92 -3.60 -60.27
C VAL A 89 -13.35 -2.35 -59.60
N ARG A 90 -13.29 -1.24 -60.34
CA ARG A 90 -12.85 0.07 -59.84
C ARG A 90 -13.82 0.68 -58.83
N THR A 91 -15.12 0.45 -58.97
CA THR A 91 -16.14 0.94 -58.02
C THR A 91 -16.12 0.10 -56.74
N GLU A 92 -16.01 -1.23 -56.85
CA GLU A 92 -15.86 -2.12 -55.69
C GLU A 92 -14.64 -1.78 -54.83
N THR A 93 -13.49 -1.59 -55.48
CA THR A 93 -12.24 -1.24 -54.79
C THR A 93 -12.32 0.12 -54.07
N ASN A 94 -13.05 1.09 -54.63
CA ASN A 94 -13.29 2.38 -53.98
C ASN A 94 -14.19 2.26 -52.73
N PHE A 95 -15.26 1.48 -52.77
CA PHE A 95 -16.12 1.24 -51.60
C PHE A 95 -15.39 0.46 -50.50
N ALA A 96 -14.66 -0.60 -50.87
CA ALA A 96 -13.84 -1.35 -49.93
C ALA A 96 -12.81 -0.44 -49.23
N ALA A 97 -12.10 0.41 -49.98
CA ALA A 97 -11.15 1.36 -49.41
C ALA A 97 -11.80 2.32 -48.41
N ARG A 98 -12.95 2.91 -48.75
CA ARG A 98 -13.70 3.81 -47.84
C ARG A 98 -14.11 3.10 -46.54
N LYS A 99 -14.54 1.84 -46.62
CA LYS A 99 -14.88 1.03 -45.44
C LYS A 99 -13.67 0.80 -44.55
N PHE A 100 -12.52 0.43 -45.11
CA PHE A 100 -11.28 0.24 -44.34
C PHE A 100 -10.82 1.54 -43.65
N TYR A 101 -10.91 2.68 -44.34
CA TYR A 101 -10.57 3.97 -43.73
C TYR A 101 -11.50 4.34 -42.59
N ALA A 102 -12.81 4.14 -42.75
CA ALA A 102 -13.77 4.41 -41.68
C ALA A 102 -13.55 3.49 -40.48
N GLN A 103 -13.39 2.18 -40.69
CA GLN A 103 -13.14 1.21 -39.63
C GLN A 103 -11.88 1.53 -38.83
N ARG A 104 -10.74 1.77 -39.51
CA ARG A 104 -9.48 2.08 -38.84
C ARG A 104 -9.58 3.37 -38.01
N ASN A 105 -10.28 4.38 -38.51
CA ASN A 105 -10.43 5.64 -37.78
C ASN A 105 -11.33 5.49 -36.55
N THR A 106 -12.40 4.67 -36.63
CA THR A 106 -13.22 4.31 -35.47
C THR A 106 -12.43 3.51 -34.43
N TYR A 107 -11.60 2.57 -34.85
CA TYR A 107 -10.73 1.83 -33.93
C TYR A 107 -9.69 2.74 -33.29
N LEU A 108 -9.07 3.65 -34.04
CA LEU A 108 -8.10 4.60 -33.53
C LEU A 108 -8.68 5.48 -32.41
N THR A 109 -9.85 6.08 -32.64
CA THR A 109 -10.51 6.93 -31.64
C THR A 109 -11.09 6.10 -30.48
N GLY A 110 -11.58 4.89 -30.75
CA GLY A 110 -12.09 3.98 -29.73
C GLY A 110 -11.00 3.46 -28.77
N PHE A 111 -9.84 3.05 -29.30
CA PHE A 111 -8.71 2.63 -28.47
C PHE A 111 -8.16 3.79 -27.64
N CYS A 112 -8.12 4.99 -28.19
CA CYS A 112 -7.72 6.18 -27.46
C CYS A 112 -8.65 6.41 -26.25
N LEU A 113 -9.97 6.43 -26.45
CA LEU A 113 -10.92 6.58 -25.34
C LEU A 113 -10.80 5.49 -24.28
N PHE A 114 -10.70 4.23 -24.72
CA PHE A 114 -10.53 3.11 -23.81
C PHE A 114 -9.27 3.29 -22.96
N LEU A 115 -8.17 3.65 -23.59
CA LEU A 115 -6.90 3.83 -22.92
C LEU A 115 -6.91 5.04 -21.97
N SER A 116 -7.52 6.17 -22.36
CA SER A 116 -7.72 7.33 -21.49
C SER A 116 -8.45 6.96 -20.19
N LEU A 117 -9.50 6.13 -20.31
CA LEU A 117 -10.30 5.67 -19.17
C LEU A 117 -9.48 4.76 -18.26
N VAL A 118 -8.81 3.77 -18.84
CA VAL A 118 -7.93 2.85 -18.10
C VAL A 118 -6.84 3.64 -17.38
N LEU A 119 -6.15 4.56 -18.06
CA LEU A 119 -5.09 5.39 -17.48
C LEU A 119 -5.60 6.21 -16.30
N THR A 120 -6.77 6.85 -16.43
CA THR A 120 -7.41 7.59 -15.33
C THR A 120 -7.67 6.70 -14.13
N ARG A 121 -8.25 5.50 -14.35
CA ARG A 121 -8.55 4.56 -13.28
C ARG A 121 -7.28 4.02 -12.63
N THR A 122 -6.28 3.64 -13.43
CA THR A 122 -5.00 3.16 -12.91
C THR A 122 -4.34 4.25 -12.07
N PHE A 123 -4.26 5.49 -12.55
CA PHE A 123 -3.69 6.61 -11.78
C PHE A 123 -4.32 6.76 -10.38
N SER A 124 -5.65 6.74 -10.28
CA SER A 124 -6.35 6.79 -8.98
C SER A 124 -6.00 5.60 -8.08
N ILE A 125 -6.04 4.37 -8.61
CA ILE A 125 -5.70 3.16 -7.84
C ILE A 125 -4.25 3.24 -7.31
N ILE A 126 -3.33 3.77 -8.10
CA ILE A 126 -1.94 3.91 -7.65
C ILE A 126 -1.83 4.93 -6.51
N LEU A 127 -2.52 6.06 -6.58
CA LEU A 127 -2.53 7.04 -5.51
C LEU A 127 -3.11 6.46 -4.22
N ASP A 128 -4.24 5.76 -4.31
CA ASP A 128 -4.86 5.10 -3.16
C ASP A 128 -3.89 4.08 -2.54
N LEU A 129 -3.24 3.26 -3.37
CA LEU A 129 -2.25 2.29 -2.90
C LEU A 129 -1.06 2.95 -2.18
N ILE A 130 -0.57 4.09 -2.68
CA ILE A 130 0.49 4.86 -2.01
C ILE A 130 0.01 5.39 -0.66
N HIS A 131 -1.18 5.99 -0.60
CA HIS A 131 -1.76 6.49 0.65
C HIS A 131 -1.94 5.38 1.68
N THR A 132 -2.53 4.24 1.29
CA THR A 132 -2.68 3.08 2.17
C THR A 132 -1.34 2.56 2.66
N GLN A 133 -0.32 2.50 1.79
CA GLN A 133 1.03 2.08 2.21
C GLN A 133 1.69 3.09 3.17
N GLU A 134 1.45 4.38 3.00
CA GLU A 134 1.93 5.40 3.94
C GLU A 134 1.26 5.30 5.31
N GLU A 135 -0.06 5.14 5.34
CA GLU A 135 -0.81 4.92 6.58
C GLU A 135 -0.35 3.65 7.28
N TYR A 136 -0.18 2.56 6.54
CA TYR A 136 0.35 1.30 7.08
C TYR A 136 1.77 1.47 7.65
N ALA A 137 2.65 2.21 6.96
CA ALA A 137 3.99 2.49 7.45
C ALA A 137 3.98 3.38 8.71
N LYS A 138 3.08 4.36 8.79
CA LYS A 138 2.86 5.18 10.00
C LYS A 138 2.36 4.32 11.16
N LEU A 139 1.34 3.49 10.93
CA LEU A 139 0.80 2.58 11.93
C LEU A 139 1.86 1.60 12.43
N LYS A 140 2.63 0.99 11.52
CA LYS A 140 3.72 0.08 11.87
C LYS A 140 4.81 0.78 12.70
N LYS A 141 5.09 2.05 12.44
CA LYS A 141 6.01 2.84 13.28
C LYS A 141 5.44 3.12 14.67
N VAL A 142 4.15 3.49 14.76
CA VAL A 142 3.48 3.74 16.04
C VAL A 142 3.40 2.46 16.88
N VAL A 143 2.95 1.34 16.29
CA VAL A 143 2.89 0.04 16.96
C VAL A 143 4.29 -0.50 17.26
N GLY A 144 5.25 -0.36 16.33
CA GLY A 144 6.63 -0.81 16.53
C GLY A 144 7.41 -0.01 17.56
N ALA A 145 7.17 1.30 17.66
CA ALA A 145 7.78 2.15 18.68
C ALA A 145 7.09 1.99 20.05
N GLY A 146 5.76 1.86 20.08
CA GLY A 146 4.99 1.59 21.29
C GLY A 146 5.32 0.22 21.89
N ALA A 147 5.38 -0.83 21.06
CA ALA A 147 5.68 -2.19 21.54
C ALA A 147 7.13 -2.35 22.00
N LYS A 148 8.12 -1.73 21.33
CA LYS A 148 9.53 -1.83 21.74
C LYS A 148 9.84 -0.97 22.96
N GLY A 149 9.29 0.24 23.05
CA GLY A 149 9.57 1.16 24.15
C GLY A 149 8.91 0.76 25.47
N ASP A 150 7.74 0.12 25.40
CA ASP A 150 7.02 -0.33 26.61
C ASP A 150 7.56 -1.68 27.11
N GLN A 151 7.87 -2.62 26.20
CA GLN A 151 8.50 -3.89 26.59
C GLN A 151 9.89 -3.71 27.18
N SER A 152 10.72 -2.81 26.65
CA SER A 152 12.08 -2.60 27.19
C SER A 152 12.06 -2.05 28.61
N LYS A 153 11.13 -1.13 28.91
CA LYS A 153 10.96 -0.55 30.25
C LYS A 153 10.41 -1.57 31.24
N GLN A 154 9.43 -2.37 30.83
CA GLN A 154 8.89 -3.44 31.66
C GLN A 154 9.94 -4.51 31.97
N ILE A 155 10.79 -4.87 31.00
CA ILE A 155 11.88 -5.83 31.20
C ILE A 155 12.93 -5.29 32.19
N GLU A 156 13.29 -4.00 32.12
CA GLU A 156 14.22 -3.38 33.07
C GLU A 156 13.63 -3.31 34.48
N GLU A 157 12.36 -2.93 34.62
CA GLU A 157 11.69 -2.87 35.92
C GLU A 157 11.55 -4.27 36.56
N LEU A 158 11.19 -5.28 35.77
CA LEU A 158 11.11 -6.67 36.22
C LEU A 158 12.47 -7.20 36.67
N LYS A 159 13.56 -6.91 35.96
CA LYS A 159 14.93 -7.27 36.40
C LYS A 159 15.31 -6.62 37.72
N LYS A 160 14.96 -5.34 37.91
CA LYS A 160 15.25 -4.62 39.15
C LYS A 160 14.45 -5.18 40.35
N LYS A 161 13.18 -5.55 40.13
CA LYS A 161 12.35 -6.22 41.14
C LYS A 161 12.87 -7.62 41.47
N LEU A 162 13.33 -8.37 40.48
CA LEU A 162 13.90 -9.70 40.69
C LEU A 162 15.18 -9.63 41.54
N ALA A 163 16.11 -8.73 41.20
CA ALA A 163 17.33 -8.52 41.97
C ALA A 163 17.05 -8.05 43.41
N ALA A 164 16.02 -7.22 43.61
CA ALA A 164 15.58 -6.80 44.95
C ALA A 164 14.96 -7.96 45.76
N SER A 165 14.24 -8.87 45.11
CA SER A 165 13.69 -10.08 45.76
C SER A 165 14.81 -11.03 46.18
N GLU A 166 15.75 -11.31 45.29
CA GLU A 166 16.90 -12.18 45.58
C GLU A 166 17.77 -11.60 46.72
N ALA A 167 17.94 -10.27 46.77
CA ALA A 167 18.63 -9.62 47.88
C ALA A 167 17.91 -9.86 49.22
N LYS A 168 16.59 -9.71 49.25
CA LYS A 168 15.77 -9.99 50.44
C LYS A 168 15.84 -11.44 50.88
N ASP A 169 15.87 -12.39 49.94
CA ASP A 169 15.98 -13.82 50.27
C ASP A 169 17.34 -14.14 50.90
N ARG A 170 18.42 -13.52 50.43
CA ARG A 170 19.75 -13.63 51.06
C ARG A 170 19.76 -13.02 52.46
N ASP A 171 19.18 -11.84 52.62
CA ASP A 171 19.10 -11.18 53.92
C ASP A 171 18.26 -12.00 54.90
N PHE A 172 17.17 -12.61 54.43
CA PHE A 172 16.35 -13.52 55.23
C PHE A 172 17.11 -14.80 55.63
N ALA A 173 17.88 -15.39 54.71
CA ALA A 173 18.74 -16.53 55.02
C ALA A 173 19.83 -16.17 56.05
N ASN A 174 20.43 -14.99 55.92
CA ASN A 174 21.42 -14.48 56.86
C ASN A 174 20.80 -14.21 58.24
N LEU A 175 19.63 -13.58 58.30
CA LEU A 175 18.87 -13.34 59.53
C LEU A 175 18.49 -14.66 60.21
N LYS A 176 18.04 -15.66 59.45
CA LYS A 176 17.74 -16.99 59.99
C LYS A 176 18.97 -17.65 60.60
N LYS A 177 20.14 -17.52 59.96
CA LYS A 177 21.41 -18.02 60.48
C LYS A 177 21.83 -17.27 61.75
N GLN A 178 21.72 -15.95 61.77
CA GLN A 178 22.02 -15.13 62.95
C GLN A 178 21.09 -15.47 64.12
N ALA A 179 19.78 -15.60 63.88
CA ALA A 179 18.81 -15.98 64.90
C ALA A 179 19.09 -17.37 65.48
N ALA A 180 19.46 -18.35 64.63
CA ALA A 180 19.83 -19.69 65.09
C ALA A 180 21.12 -19.69 65.92
N GLN A 181 22.13 -18.92 65.51
CA GLN A 181 23.37 -18.75 66.28
C GLN A 181 23.11 -18.07 67.62
N GLN A 182 22.26 -17.03 67.63
CA GLN A 182 21.93 -16.30 68.84
C GLN A 182 21.12 -17.17 69.81
N ALA A 183 20.16 -17.96 69.33
CA ALA A 183 19.43 -18.93 70.14
C ALA A 183 20.38 -19.95 70.81
N ALA A 184 21.33 -20.50 70.04
CA ALA A 184 22.31 -21.44 70.58
C ALA A 184 23.23 -20.80 71.64
N GLU A 185 23.63 -19.55 71.47
CA GLU A 185 24.40 -18.81 72.50
C GLU A 185 23.55 -18.47 73.72
N PHE A 186 22.27 -18.13 73.55
CA PHE A 186 21.33 -17.96 74.67
C PHE A 186 21.20 -19.25 75.50
N ASP A 187 21.01 -20.40 74.85
CA ASP A 187 20.93 -21.70 75.53
C ASP A 187 22.23 -22.01 76.28
N ARG A 188 23.39 -21.76 75.64
CA ARG A 188 24.71 -21.95 76.25
C ARG A 188 24.93 -21.04 77.46
N LEU A 189 24.56 -19.75 77.37
CA LEU A 189 24.66 -18.80 78.48
C LEU A 189 23.70 -19.19 79.60
N ALA A 190 22.49 -19.64 79.28
CA ALA A 190 21.53 -20.13 80.27
C ALA A 190 22.06 -21.36 81.01
N SER A 191 22.65 -22.34 80.30
CA SER A 191 23.31 -23.48 80.94
C SER A 191 24.45 -23.04 81.87
N LYS A 192 25.33 -22.15 81.41
CA LYS A 192 26.44 -21.63 82.23
C LYS A 192 25.95 -20.83 83.45
N TYR A 193 24.89 -20.04 83.28
CA TYR A 193 24.29 -19.28 84.38
C TYR A 193 23.72 -20.25 85.43
N ASN A 194 22.94 -21.25 85.00
CA ASN A 194 22.38 -22.27 85.89
C ASN A 194 23.48 -23.07 86.62
N GLU A 195 24.59 -23.37 85.94
CA GLU A 195 25.77 -24.01 86.56
C GLU A 195 26.45 -23.10 87.60
N ALA A 196 26.54 -21.79 87.34
CA ALA A 196 27.23 -20.84 88.21
C ALA A 196 26.40 -20.37 89.42
N THR A 197 25.07 -20.25 89.30
CA THR A 197 24.19 -19.79 90.40
C THR A 197 23.59 -20.93 91.24
N GLY A 198 23.87 -22.20 90.91
CA GLY A 198 23.43 -23.35 91.71
C GLY A 198 21.92 -23.59 91.75
N THR A 199 21.14 -22.86 90.95
CA THR A 199 19.69 -23.00 90.82
C THR A 199 19.37 -24.08 89.79
N VAL A 200 19.57 -25.34 90.17
CA VAL A 200 18.94 -26.46 89.48
C VAL A 200 17.45 -26.45 89.88
N SER A 201 16.62 -25.78 89.09
CA SER A 201 15.17 -25.91 89.22
C SER A 201 14.75 -27.26 88.63
N ASP A 202 14.50 -28.22 89.51
CA ASP A 202 13.94 -29.52 89.20
C ASP A 202 12.43 -29.36 88.92
N LYS A 203 12.04 -29.16 87.66
CA LYS A 203 10.61 -29.05 87.26
C LYS A 203 9.83 -30.38 87.34
N LYS A 204 10.31 -31.34 88.14
CA LYS A 204 9.59 -32.58 88.45
C LYS A 204 8.95 -32.55 89.84
N SER A 205 9.10 -31.46 90.59
CA SER A 205 8.55 -31.30 91.94
C SER A 205 7.74 -30.02 92.17
N ASP A 206 7.08 -29.50 91.13
CA ASP A 206 6.03 -28.46 91.25
C ASP A 206 4.87 -28.80 90.27
#